data_AF-A0A2E1SMG3-F1
#
_entry.id   AF-A0A2E1SMG3-F1
#
_cell.length_a   1.000
_cell.length_b   1.000
_cell.length_c   1.000
_cell.angle_alpha   90.00
_cell.angle_beta   90.00
_cell.angle_gamma   90.00
#
_symmetry.space_group_name_H-M   'P 1'
#
loop_
_entity.id
_entity.type
_entity.pdbx_description
1 polymer ?
#
loop_
_entity_poly.entity_id
_entity_poly.type
_entity_poly.pdbx_seq_one_letter_code
_entity_poly.pdbx_strand_id
1 'polypeptide(L)'
;MRNGMLILTLLFSFSFVQIASAHGGEESSGLSNIQVLITSGALSLVFFLLFAVVKKYDVIVARSSLYSLVLFTSTVHILLGLDDSLLIIGGVGALSVTFFPLVSNFSKRFYQIADFALALTVLSMLIGYFVYNHDLHYILEDYLGIITKLVESSILFILAKQHIFIGRKTEV
;
A
#
# COMPACT_ATOMS: atom_id res chain seq x y z
N MET A 1 18.12 -18.91 5.71
CA MET A 1 16.86 -18.78 6.49
C MET A 1 16.00 -17.56 6.14
N ARG A 2 16.50 -16.53 5.43
CA ARG A 2 15.75 -15.29 5.11
C ARG A 2 14.70 -15.41 3.99
N ASN A 3 14.89 -16.33 3.04
CA ASN A 3 14.01 -16.46 1.87
C ASN A 3 12.75 -17.30 2.14
N GLY A 4 12.82 -18.25 3.08
CA GLY A 4 11.69 -19.09 3.45
C GLY A 4 10.56 -18.33 4.15
N MET A 5 10.92 -17.28 4.90
CA MET A 5 9.95 -16.46 5.63
C MET A 5 9.10 -15.61 4.68
N LEU A 6 9.68 -15.03 3.63
CA LEU A 6 8.95 -14.26 2.62
C LEU A 6 7.95 -15.13 1.85
N ILE A 7 8.34 -16.35 1.49
CA ILE A 7 7.48 -17.31 0.80
C ILE A 7 6.33 -17.74 1.72
N LEU A 8 6.61 -17.97 3.01
CA LEU A 8 5.60 -18.34 3.99
C LEU A 8 4.59 -17.21 4.24
N THR A 9 5.04 -15.95 4.28
CA THR A 9 4.15 -14.78 4.39
C THR A 9 3.28 -14.62 3.14
N LEU A 10 3.83 -14.84 1.94
CA LEU A 10 3.08 -14.81 0.69
C LEU A 10 1.99 -15.90 0.68
N LEU A 11 2.34 -17.12 1.08
CA LEU A 11 1.42 -18.27 1.14
C LEU A 11 0.32 -18.10 2.21
N PHE A 12 0.65 -17.53 3.37
CA PHE A 12 -0.33 -17.22 4.42
C PHE A 12 -1.35 -16.17 3.94
N SER A 13 -0.92 -15.23 3.09
CA SER A 13 -1.80 -14.19 2.53
C SER A 13 -2.82 -14.73 1.53
N PHE A 14 -2.45 -15.74 0.74
CA PHE A 14 -3.37 -16.45 -0.16
C PHE A 14 -4.42 -17.31 0.57
N SER A 15 -4.19 -17.62 1.85
CA SER A 15 -5.09 -18.48 2.64
C SER A 15 -6.40 -17.77 3.02
N PHE A 16 -6.42 -16.43 3.06
CA PHE A 16 -7.61 -15.64 3.42
C PHE A 16 -8.55 -15.36 2.25
N VAL A 17 -8.08 -15.52 1.00
CA VAL A 17 -8.90 -15.36 -0.21
C VAL A 17 -10.03 -16.39 -0.27
N GLN A 18 -9.85 -17.54 0.39
CA GLN A 18 -10.79 -18.67 0.39
C GLN A 18 -11.94 -18.56 1.41
N ILE A 19 -11.93 -17.56 2.31
CA ILE A 19 -12.96 -17.44 3.37
C ILE A 19 -14.27 -16.80 2.83
N ALA A 20 -14.29 -16.42 1.56
CA ALA A 20 -15.34 -15.63 0.94
C ALA A 20 -16.59 -16.36 0.44
N SER A 21 -16.56 -17.70 0.27
CA SER A 21 -17.64 -18.42 -0.43
C SER A 21 -18.25 -19.52 0.44
N ALA A 22 -19.09 -19.13 1.41
CA ALA A 22 -19.85 -20.08 2.23
C ALA A 22 -21.32 -19.68 2.46
N HIS A 23 -21.83 -18.62 1.84
CA HIS A 23 -23.27 -18.33 1.81
C HIS A 23 -23.69 -17.89 0.41
N GLY A 24 -24.65 -18.64 -0.15
CA GLY A 24 -25.11 -18.49 -1.52
C GLY A 24 -26.02 -17.28 -1.72
N GLY A 25 -25.86 -16.66 -2.88
CA GLY A 25 -26.76 -15.65 -3.40
C GLY A 25 -26.01 -14.53 -4.12
N GLU A 26 -26.01 -14.61 -5.46
CA GLU A 26 -25.46 -13.68 -6.45
C GLU A 26 -23.93 -13.68 -6.65
N GLU A 27 -23.52 -14.13 -7.84
CA GLU A 27 -22.14 -14.09 -8.33
C GLU A 27 -21.75 -12.63 -8.62
N SER A 28 -21.17 -11.93 -7.64
CA SER A 28 -20.23 -10.85 -7.98
C SER A 28 -18.94 -11.52 -8.44
N SER A 29 -18.48 -11.25 -9.67
CA SER A 29 -17.26 -11.84 -10.25
C SER A 29 -15.95 -11.44 -9.54
N GLY A 30 -16.02 -10.75 -8.40
CA GLY A 30 -14.88 -10.25 -7.63
C GLY A 30 -15.08 -10.33 -6.11
N LEU A 31 -14.04 -9.91 -5.37
CA LEU A 31 -14.05 -9.87 -3.91
C LEU A 31 -14.96 -8.75 -3.39
N SER A 32 -15.63 -8.98 -2.26
CA SER A 32 -16.42 -7.93 -1.61
C SER A 32 -15.52 -6.86 -0.98
N ASN A 33 -16.02 -5.64 -0.86
CA ASN A 33 -15.26 -4.53 -0.28
C ASN A 33 -14.69 -4.83 1.12
N ILE A 34 -15.42 -5.61 1.93
CA ILE A 34 -14.96 -6.03 3.26
C ILE A 34 -13.84 -7.07 3.18
N GLN A 35 -13.87 -7.99 2.20
CA GLN A 35 -12.80 -8.96 1.97
C GLN A 35 -11.53 -8.26 1.51
N VAL A 36 -11.64 -7.28 0.62
CA VAL A 36 -10.50 -6.47 0.17
C VAL A 36 -9.90 -5.69 1.34
N LEU A 37 -10.74 -5.06 2.17
CA LEU A 37 -10.31 -4.31 3.34
C LEU A 37 -9.56 -5.18 4.35
N ILE A 38 -10.14 -6.33 4.73
CA ILE A 38 -9.55 -7.25 5.70
C ILE A 38 -8.25 -7.83 5.16
N THR A 39 -8.23 -8.28 3.91
CA THR A 39 -7.03 -8.87 3.28
C THR A 39 -5.89 -7.87 3.21
N SER A 40 -6.17 -6.66 2.74
CA SER A 40 -5.17 -5.59 2.62
C SER A 40 -4.67 -5.13 4.00
N GLY A 41 -5.59 -5.01 4.97
CA GLY A 41 -5.27 -4.64 6.35
C GLY A 41 -4.41 -5.69 7.06
N ALA A 42 -4.78 -6.97 6.97
CA ALA A 42 -4.03 -8.07 7.55
C ALA A 42 -2.62 -8.17 6.96
N LEU A 43 -2.50 -8.10 5.63
CA LEU A 43 -1.21 -8.15 4.94
C LEU A 43 -0.30 -6.98 5.37
N SER A 44 -0.86 -5.77 5.41
CA SER A 44 -0.17 -4.57 5.87
C SER A 44 0.30 -4.67 7.32
N LEU A 45 -0.55 -5.19 8.22
CA LEU A 45 -0.22 -5.36 9.64
C LEU A 45 0.87 -6.42 9.85
N VAL A 46 0.75 -7.58 9.21
CA VAL A 46 1.77 -8.63 9.27
C VAL A 46 3.10 -8.09 8.78
N PHE A 47 3.11 -7.34 7.67
CA PHE A 47 4.32 -6.74 7.14
C PHE A 47 4.94 -5.74 8.13
N PHE A 48 4.13 -4.86 8.73
CA PHE A 48 4.58 -3.91 9.74
C PHE A 48 5.25 -4.62 10.92
N LEU A 49 4.61 -5.66 11.47
CA LEU A 49 5.15 -6.41 12.61
C LEU A 49 6.48 -7.10 12.25
N LEU A 50 6.56 -7.73 11.09
CA LEU A 50 7.80 -8.36 10.61
C LEU A 50 8.95 -7.35 10.49
N PHE A 51 8.68 -6.16 9.94
CA PHE A 51 9.69 -5.12 9.78
C PHE A 51 10.10 -4.48 11.11
N ALA A 52 9.14 -4.21 11.99
CA ALA A 52 9.36 -3.60 13.29
C ALA A 52 10.16 -4.52 14.24
N VAL A 53 9.85 -5.83 14.25
CA VAL A 53 10.54 -6.82 15.10
C VAL A 53 11.98 -7.07 14.63
N VAL A 54 12.25 -7.04 13.32
CA VAL A 54 13.56 -7.38 12.75
C VAL A 54 14.59 -6.24 12.85
N LYS A 55 14.17 -4.99 13.08
CA LYS A 55 15.04 -3.81 12.96
C LYS A 55 14.89 -2.86 14.17
N LYS A 56 15.94 -2.70 14.99
CA LYS A 56 15.96 -1.87 16.23
C LYS A 56 15.68 -0.36 15.98
N TYR A 57 14.98 0.28 16.90
CA TYR A 57 14.07 1.41 16.70
C TYR A 57 14.69 2.82 16.57
N ASP A 58 14.22 3.57 15.55
CA ASP A 58 13.63 4.93 15.59
C ASP A 58 13.44 5.48 14.16
N VAL A 59 14.51 5.49 13.37
CA VAL A 59 14.46 5.80 11.91
C VAL A 59 13.74 4.70 11.13
N ILE A 60 13.74 3.49 11.71
CA ILE A 60 13.17 2.27 11.12
C ILE A 60 11.64 2.24 11.21
N VAL A 61 11.03 2.84 12.24
CA VAL A 61 9.56 2.79 12.40
C VAL A 61 8.87 3.57 11.29
N ALA A 62 9.33 4.79 11.00
CA ALA A 62 8.74 5.62 9.95
C ALA A 62 8.82 4.97 8.56
N ARG A 63 9.92 4.29 8.23
CA ARG A 63 10.06 3.51 7.00
C ARG A 63 9.22 2.24 7.00
N SER A 64 9.11 1.56 8.15
CA SER A 64 8.26 0.35 8.29
C SER A 64 6.78 0.69 8.12
N SER A 65 6.32 1.79 8.71
CA SER A 65 4.96 2.33 8.52
C SER A 65 4.72 2.71 7.06
N LEU A 66 5.67 3.40 6.41
CA LEU A 66 5.57 3.73 4.98
C LEU A 66 5.36 2.48 4.12
N TYR A 67 6.19 1.45 4.31
CA TYR A 67 6.09 0.21 3.55
C TYR A 67 4.78 -0.55 3.81
N SER A 68 4.33 -0.58 5.06
CA SER A 68 3.04 -1.19 5.43
C SER A 68 1.86 -0.45 4.80
N LEU A 69 1.85 0.89 4.80
CA LEU A 69 0.79 1.68 4.16
C LEU A 69 0.79 1.53 2.63
N VAL A 70 1.98 1.51 2.00
CA VAL A 70 2.09 1.21 0.56
C VAL A 70 1.53 -0.18 0.26
N LEU A 71 1.88 -1.18 1.06
CA LEU A 71 1.39 -2.54 0.87
C LEU A 71 -0.13 -2.61 1.00
N PHE A 72 -0.73 -1.87 1.95
CA PHE A 72 -2.18 -1.74 2.07
C PHE A 72 -2.81 -1.21 0.78
N THR A 73 -2.45 0.02 0.35
CA THR A 73 -3.10 0.64 -0.82
C THR A 73 -2.86 -0.17 -2.09
N SER A 74 -1.65 -0.71 -2.25
CA SER A 74 -1.32 -1.52 -3.43
C SER A 74 -2.15 -2.81 -3.49
N THR A 75 -2.39 -3.45 -2.34
CA THR A 75 -3.23 -4.65 -2.26
C THR A 75 -4.68 -4.30 -2.59
N VAL A 76 -5.20 -3.19 -2.08
CA VAL A 76 -6.56 -2.72 -2.45
C VAL A 76 -6.67 -2.55 -3.96
N HIS A 77 -5.73 -1.83 -4.59
CA HIS A 77 -5.76 -1.57 -6.03
C HIS A 77 -5.59 -2.84 -6.87
N ILE A 78 -4.75 -3.78 -6.46
CA ILE A 78 -4.59 -5.06 -7.16
C ILE A 78 -5.86 -5.91 -7.03
N LEU A 79 -6.46 -5.99 -5.84
CA LEU A 79 -7.64 -6.81 -5.60
C LEU A 79 -8.90 -6.24 -6.25
N LEU A 80 -9.06 -4.91 -6.29
CA LEU A 80 -10.15 -4.25 -7.03
C LEU A 80 -9.88 -4.25 -8.54
N GLY A 81 -8.61 -4.22 -8.94
CA GLY A 81 -8.19 -4.13 -10.33
C GLY A 81 -8.20 -5.43 -11.12
N LEU A 82 -8.68 -6.55 -10.55
CA LEU A 82 -8.72 -7.83 -11.29
C LEU A 82 -9.41 -7.70 -12.66
N ASP A 83 -10.40 -6.81 -12.76
CA ASP A 83 -11.08 -6.46 -14.01
C ASP A 83 -10.76 -5.03 -14.52
N ASP A 84 -9.93 -4.26 -13.80
CA ASP A 84 -9.50 -2.90 -14.17
C ASP A 84 -7.97 -2.78 -14.15
N SER A 85 -7.40 -2.79 -15.36
CA SER A 85 -5.95 -2.70 -15.57
C SER A 85 -5.32 -1.42 -15.02
N LEU A 86 -6.06 -0.30 -14.92
CA LEU A 86 -5.53 0.94 -14.37
C LEU A 86 -5.28 0.82 -12.86
N LEU A 87 -6.19 0.15 -12.14
CA LEU A 87 -6.01 -0.15 -10.73
C LEU A 87 -4.81 -1.09 -10.51
N ILE A 88 -4.67 -2.15 -11.34
CA ILE A 88 -3.48 -3.03 -11.27
C ILE A 88 -2.19 -2.24 -11.48
N ILE A 89 -2.14 -1.35 -12.48
CA ILE A 89 -0.96 -0.53 -12.76
C ILE A 89 -0.61 0.35 -11.55
N GLY A 90 -1.61 0.98 -10.93
CA GLY A 90 -1.42 1.77 -9.72
C GLY A 90 -0.83 0.94 -8.57
N GLY A 91 -1.44 -0.20 -8.27
CA GLY A 91 -1.00 -1.07 -7.16
C GLY A 91 0.36 -1.71 -7.39
N VAL A 92 0.59 -2.30 -8.57
CA VAL A 92 1.89 -2.90 -8.92
C VAL A 92 2.98 -1.84 -9.04
N GLY A 93 2.66 -0.66 -9.57
CA GLY A 93 3.57 0.47 -9.68
C GLY A 93 4.05 0.93 -8.30
N ALA A 94 3.13 1.14 -7.36
CA ALA A 94 3.45 1.55 -6.00
C ALA A 94 4.31 0.51 -5.25
N LEU A 95 4.03 -0.79 -5.38
CA LEU A 95 4.88 -1.85 -4.84
C LEU A 95 6.28 -1.83 -5.47
N SER A 96 6.34 -1.77 -6.79
CA SER A 96 7.60 -1.84 -7.53
C SER A 96 8.52 -0.69 -7.12
N VAL A 97 8.02 0.55 -7.14
CA VAL A 97 8.80 1.73 -6.75
C VAL A 97 9.29 1.65 -5.30
N THR A 98 8.46 1.12 -4.40
CA THR A 98 8.77 1.06 -2.97
C THR A 98 9.78 -0.03 -2.62
N PHE A 99 9.63 -1.21 -3.21
CA PHE A 99 10.42 -2.39 -2.84
C PHE A 99 11.62 -2.64 -3.76
N PHE A 100 11.64 -2.08 -4.97
CA PHE A 100 12.79 -2.21 -5.89
C PHE A 100 14.11 -1.72 -5.27
N PRO A 101 14.17 -0.59 -4.54
CA PRO A 101 15.39 -0.16 -3.88
C PRO A 101 15.95 -1.15 -2.84
N LEU A 102 15.12 -2.07 -2.32
CA LEU A 102 15.53 -3.03 -1.28
C LEU A 102 16.24 -4.27 -1.85
N VAL A 103 16.17 -4.50 -3.16
CA VAL A 103 16.73 -5.70 -3.80
C VAL A 103 18.22 -5.52 -4.12
N SER A 104 18.73 -4.28 -4.18
CA SER A 104 20.12 -3.97 -4.50
C SER A 104 20.68 -2.85 -3.62
N ASN A 105 22.01 -2.71 -3.59
CA ASN A 105 22.70 -1.66 -2.84
C ASN A 105 22.71 -0.34 -3.63
N PHE A 106 21.53 0.26 -3.78
CA PHE A 106 21.39 1.54 -4.47
C PHE A 106 21.91 2.73 -3.66
N SER A 107 22.31 3.80 -4.36
CA SER A 107 22.76 5.04 -3.75
C SER A 107 21.62 5.80 -3.07
N LYS A 108 21.95 6.68 -2.10
CA LYS A 108 20.96 7.56 -1.43
C LYS A 108 20.10 8.36 -2.42
N ARG A 109 20.70 8.82 -3.52
CA ARG A 109 20.00 9.57 -4.58
C ARG A 109 18.91 8.73 -5.25
N PHE A 110 19.14 7.43 -5.42
CA PHE A 110 18.15 6.52 -5.98
C PHE A 110 16.95 6.35 -5.05
N TYR A 111 17.18 6.25 -3.73
CA TYR A 111 16.09 6.23 -2.74
C TYR A 111 15.25 7.52 -2.77
N GLN A 112 15.88 8.68 -2.96
CA GLN A 112 15.15 9.95 -3.10
C GLN A 112 14.30 9.99 -4.37
N ILE A 113 14.83 9.49 -5.49
CA ILE A 113 14.08 9.38 -6.76
C ILE A 113 12.90 8.40 -6.59
N ALA A 114 13.11 7.28 -5.92
CA ALA A 114 12.05 6.30 -5.62
C ALA A 114 10.96 6.91 -4.74
N ASP A 115 11.32 7.67 -3.69
CA ASP A 115 10.35 8.37 -2.85
C ASP A 115 9.54 9.41 -3.66
N PHE A 116 10.18 10.15 -4.57
CA PHE A 116 9.49 11.09 -5.45
C PHE A 116 8.54 10.38 -6.44
N ALA A 117 9.00 9.29 -7.06
CA ALA A 117 8.18 8.47 -7.94
C ALA A 117 6.99 7.84 -7.20
N LEU A 118 7.19 7.42 -5.95
CA LEU A 118 6.14 6.91 -5.08
C LEU A 118 5.11 7.99 -4.77
N ALA A 119 5.56 9.20 -4.42
CA ALA A 119 4.67 10.33 -4.18
C ALA A 119 3.81 10.64 -5.41
N LEU A 120 4.41 10.65 -6.61
CA LEU A 120 3.68 10.88 -7.86
C LEU A 120 2.66 9.78 -8.14
N THR A 121 3.04 8.51 -7.93
CA THR A 121 2.15 7.35 -8.13
C THR A 121 0.98 7.37 -7.15
N VAL A 122 1.24 7.66 -5.87
CA VAL A 122 0.19 7.74 -4.86
C VAL A 122 -0.73 8.95 -5.10
N LEU A 123 -0.17 10.08 -5.52
CA LEU A 123 -0.94 11.26 -5.85
C LEU A 123 -1.85 11.02 -7.06
N SER A 124 -1.39 10.31 -8.09
CA SER A 124 -2.24 9.98 -9.23
C SER A 124 -3.38 9.03 -8.86
N MET A 125 -3.15 8.03 -8.01
CA MET A 125 -4.21 7.16 -7.47
C MET A 125 -5.22 7.93 -6.62
N LEU A 126 -4.75 8.89 -5.81
CA LEU A 126 -5.60 9.74 -4.98
C LEU A 126 -6.50 10.62 -5.85
N ILE A 127 -5.92 11.33 -6.82
CA ILE A 127 -6.66 12.20 -7.75
C ILE A 127 -7.61 11.37 -8.61
N GLY A 128 -7.16 10.24 -9.14
CA GLY A 128 -7.94 9.37 -10.01
C GLY A 128 -9.26 8.93 -9.38
N TYR A 129 -9.27 8.67 -8.07
CA TYR A 129 -10.49 8.35 -7.34
C TYR A 129 -11.55 9.45 -7.38
N PHE A 130 -11.18 10.71 -7.10
CA PHE A 130 -12.12 11.83 -7.12
C PHE A 130 -12.48 12.29 -8.54
N VAL A 131 -11.63 11.97 -9.52
CA VAL A 131 -11.92 12.17 -10.94
C VAL A 131 -12.85 11.08 -11.48
N TYR A 132 -12.91 9.90 -10.89
CA TYR A 132 -13.85 8.86 -11.31
C TYR A 132 -15.18 8.96 -10.54
N ASN A 133 -15.10 9.22 -9.24
CA ASN A 133 -16.25 9.36 -8.35
C ASN A 133 -16.53 10.84 -8.11
N HIS A 134 -17.41 11.42 -8.94
CA HIS A 134 -17.80 12.83 -8.82
C HIS A 134 -19.01 13.09 -7.92
N ASP A 135 -19.81 12.06 -7.64
CA ASP A 135 -20.99 12.17 -6.79
C ASP A 135 -20.62 11.97 -5.31
N LEU A 136 -20.97 12.96 -4.49
CA LEU A 136 -20.73 12.93 -3.06
C LEU A 136 -21.46 11.75 -2.39
N HIS A 137 -22.64 11.36 -2.88
CA HIS A 137 -23.40 10.25 -2.31
C HIS A 137 -22.67 8.92 -2.47
N TYR A 138 -22.16 8.64 -3.68
CA TYR A 138 -21.37 7.43 -3.94
C TYR A 138 -20.05 7.45 -3.17
N ILE A 139 -19.42 8.62 -2.99
CA ILE A 139 -18.20 8.72 -2.18
C ILE A 139 -18.48 8.35 -0.72
N LEU A 140 -19.58 8.82 -0.12
CA LEU A 140 -19.88 8.59 1.29
C LEU A 140 -20.23 7.12 1.61
N GLU A 141 -20.76 6.40 0.63
CA GLU A 141 -21.05 4.97 0.77
C GLU A 141 -19.83 4.08 0.49
N ASP A 142 -18.84 4.59 -0.27
CA ASP A 142 -17.60 3.89 -0.56
C ASP A 142 -16.58 4.00 0.59
N TYR A 143 -16.85 3.27 1.67
CA TYR A 143 -15.94 3.18 2.81
C TYR A 143 -14.55 2.64 2.44
N LEU A 144 -14.47 1.70 1.49
CA LEU A 144 -13.19 1.11 1.07
C LEU A 144 -12.36 2.16 0.33
N GLY A 145 -12.98 2.89 -0.61
CA GLY A 145 -12.38 4.03 -1.29
C GLY A 145 -11.88 5.07 -0.31
N ILE A 146 -12.75 5.56 0.59
CA ILE A 146 -12.38 6.58 1.59
C ILE A 146 -11.19 6.13 2.45
N ILE A 147 -11.23 4.93 3.02
CA ILE A 147 -10.13 4.41 3.86
C ILE A 147 -8.83 4.35 3.06
N THR A 148 -8.90 3.90 1.80
CA THR A 148 -7.73 3.82 0.92
C THR A 148 -7.14 5.20 0.63
N LYS A 149 -7.99 6.21 0.38
CA LYS A 149 -7.54 7.60 0.17
C LYS A 149 -6.93 8.24 1.42
N LEU A 150 -7.44 7.91 2.61
CA LEU A 150 -6.82 8.33 3.88
C LEU A 150 -5.43 7.70 4.07
N VAL A 151 -5.27 6.43 3.70
CA VAL A 151 -3.95 5.75 3.72
C VAL A 151 -2.99 6.39 2.73
N GLU A 152 -3.43 6.66 1.50
CA GLU A 152 -2.62 7.35 0.47
C GLU A 152 -2.19 8.74 0.93
N SER A 153 -3.10 9.50 1.53
CA SER A 153 -2.79 10.82 2.11
C SER A 153 -1.73 10.71 3.23
N SER A 154 -1.79 9.66 4.04
CA SER A 154 -0.80 9.38 5.08
C SER A 154 0.57 9.04 4.50
N ILE A 155 0.63 8.32 3.38
CA ILE A 155 1.88 8.05 2.64
C ILE A 155 2.50 9.36 2.16
N LEU A 156 1.72 10.22 1.50
CA LEU A 156 2.18 11.52 1.02
C LEU A 156 2.70 12.40 2.17
N PHE A 157 1.99 12.41 3.30
CA PHE A 157 2.42 13.13 4.50
C PHE A 157 3.77 12.61 5.03
N ILE A 158 3.96 11.30 5.12
CA ILE A 158 5.24 10.70 5.58
C ILE A 158 6.38 11.08 4.63
N LEU A 159 6.17 11.01 3.31
CA LEU A 159 7.18 11.37 2.31
C LEU A 159 7.52 12.87 2.38
N ALA A 160 6.50 13.74 2.47
CA ALA A 160 6.70 15.17 2.65
C ALA A 160 7.49 15.47 3.93
N LYS A 161 7.16 14.79 5.05
CA LYS A 161 7.89 14.91 6.31
C LYS A 161 9.37 14.53 6.17
N GLN A 162 9.66 13.45 5.43
CA GLN A 162 11.02 12.95 5.23
C GLN A 162 11.89 13.90 4.40
N HIS A 163 11.33 14.56 3.38
CA HIS A 163 12.11 15.41 2.47
C HIS A 163 12.10 16.90 2.84
N ILE A 164 11.00 17.43 3.37
CA ILE A 164 10.86 18.87 3.69
C ILE A 164 11.39 19.20 5.09
N PHE A 165 11.13 18.35 6.09
CA PHE A 165 11.41 18.68 7.49
C PHE A 165 12.72 18.12 8.02
N ILE A 166 13.20 16.99 7.48
CA ILE A 166 14.50 16.40 7.89
C ILE A 166 15.66 17.03 7.12
N GLY A 167 15.46 17.46 5.86
CA GLY A 167 16.48 18.17 5.08
C GLY A 167 16.97 19.48 5.74
N ARG A 168 16.11 20.17 6.51
CA ARG A 168 16.47 21.40 7.23
C ARG A 168 17.34 21.19 8.48
N LYS A 169 17.42 19.98 9.02
CA LYS A 169 18.21 19.72 10.25
C LYS A 169 19.70 19.50 10.01
N THR A 170 20.13 19.35 8.76
CA THR A 170 21.54 19.14 8.40
C THR A 170 22.24 20.40 7.87
N GLU A 171 21.57 21.56 7.91
CA GLU A 171 22.09 22.85 7.42
C GLU A 171 22.33 23.88 8.56
N VAL A 172 22.43 23.43 9.81
CA VAL A 172 22.76 24.29 10.97
C VAL A 172 24.03 23.80 11.65
#